data_AF-A0A7C4V262-F1
#
_entry.id   AF-A0A7C4V262-F1
#
_cell.length_a   1.000
_cell.length_b   1.000
_cell.length_c   1.000
_cell.angle_alpha   90.00
_cell.angle_beta   90.00
_cell.angle_gamma   90.00
#
_symmetry.space_group_name_H-M   'P 1'
#
loop_
_entity.id
_entity.type
_entity.pdbx_description
1 polymer ?
#
loop_
_entity_poly.entity_id
_entity_poly.type
_entity_poly.pdbx_seq_one_letter_code
_entity_poly.pdbx_strand_id
1 'polypeptide(L)'
;MDLDDKVCYCFHVTRRKLLNYCKRELPRVPSQLSECGGAGTGCGWCIPFLKQIHRQVMQGQASELDAITPAEYQTRRAEYIRSGKGVPPPGAQPLPEAE
;
A
#
# COMPACT_ATOMS: atom_id res chain seq x y z
N MET A 1 -1.95 -3.18 -11.13
CA MET A 1 -3.01 -2.59 -10.28
C MET A 1 -3.30 -1.20 -10.81
N ASP A 2 -4.58 -0.89 -10.94
CA ASP A 2 -5.07 0.38 -11.45
C ASP A 2 -5.05 1.46 -10.36
N LEU A 3 -5.41 2.68 -10.76
CA LEU A 3 -5.37 3.84 -9.88
C LEU A 3 -6.36 3.73 -8.71
N ASP A 4 -7.53 3.14 -8.92
CA ASP A 4 -8.57 3.08 -7.88
C ASP A 4 -8.45 1.85 -6.97
N ASP A 5 -7.47 0.98 -7.23
CA ASP A 5 -7.18 -0.15 -6.36
C ASP A 5 -6.55 0.29 -5.04
N LYS A 6 -6.90 -0.43 -3.96
CA LYS A 6 -6.36 -0.21 -2.62
C LYS A 6 -4.93 -0.70 -2.55
N VAL A 7 -4.03 0.16 -2.11
CA VAL A 7 -2.66 -0.22 -1.73
C VAL A 7 -2.62 -0.50 -0.22
N CYS A 8 -3.26 0.33 0.59
CA CYS A 8 -3.39 0.06 2.02
C CYS A 8 -4.78 -0.50 2.34
N TYR A 9 -4.85 -1.82 2.55
CA TYR A 9 -6.08 -2.52 2.93
C TYR A 9 -6.50 -2.31 4.39
N CYS A 10 -5.62 -1.78 5.24
CA CYS A 10 -5.97 -1.46 6.63
C CYS A 10 -6.82 -0.19 6.72
N PHE A 11 -6.45 0.84 5.96
CA PHE A 11 -7.10 2.16 6.00
C PHE A 11 -7.76 2.55 4.67
N HIS A 12 -7.96 1.57 3.80
CA HIS A 12 -8.64 1.72 2.51
C HIS A 12 -8.06 2.83 1.61
N VAL A 13 -6.73 2.96 1.58
CA VAL A 13 -6.05 3.99 0.79
C VAL A 13 -5.73 3.48 -0.60
N THR A 14 -6.24 4.17 -1.62
CA THR A 14 -6.05 3.81 -3.04
C THR A 14 -4.72 4.30 -3.61
N ARG A 15 -4.27 3.67 -4.70
CA ARG A 15 -3.08 4.06 -5.44
C ARG A 15 -3.17 5.53 -5.91
N ARG A 16 -4.33 5.95 -6.43
CA ARG A 16 -4.62 7.32 -6.87
C ARG A 16 -4.40 8.33 -5.75
N LYS A 17 -4.93 8.03 -4.56
CA LYS A 17 -4.81 8.91 -3.40
C LYS A 17 -3.35 9.11 -2.99
N LEU A 18 -2.56 8.03 -2.97
CA LEU A 18 -1.13 8.09 -2.64
C LEU A 18 -0.32 8.86 -3.69
N LEU A 19 -0.55 8.60 -4.98
CA LEU A 19 0.13 9.31 -6.06
C LEU A 19 -0.19 10.81 -6.04
N ASN A 20 -1.46 11.18 -5.85
CA ASN A 20 -1.87 12.58 -5.76
C ASN A 20 -1.29 13.27 -4.51
N TYR A 21 -1.28 12.58 -3.37
CA TYR A 21 -0.65 13.07 -2.16
C TYR A 21 0.85 13.35 -2.38
N CYS A 22 1.60 12.39 -2.95
CA CYS A 22 3.02 12.59 -3.23
C CYS A 22 3.28 13.77 -4.16
N LYS A 23 2.46 13.94 -5.20
CA LYS A 23 2.60 15.06 -6.16
C LYS A 23 2.31 16.42 -5.54
N ARG A 24 1.37 16.49 -4.60
CA ARG A 24 0.92 17.75 -3.99
C ARG A 24 1.78 18.15 -2.79
N GLU A 25 2.04 17.20 -1.89
CA GLU A 25 2.72 17.48 -0.61
C GLU A 25 4.25 17.35 -0.73
N LEU A 26 4.75 16.74 -1.81
CA LEU A 26 6.19 16.52 -2.05
C LEU A 26 6.93 15.99 -0.81
N PRO A 27 6.47 14.86 -0.21
CA PRO A 27 7.06 14.32 1.00
C PRO A 27 8.55 14.06 0.80
N ARG A 28 9.37 14.49 1.77
CA ARG A 28 10.84 14.36 1.72
C ARG A 28 11.28 12.90 1.87
N VAL A 29 10.55 12.12 2.66
CA VAL A 29 10.87 10.71 2.93
C VAL A 29 9.63 9.83 2.79
N PRO A 30 9.77 8.54 2.40
CA PRO A 30 8.62 7.66 2.20
C PRO A 30 7.74 7.45 3.43
N SER A 31 8.28 7.54 4.65
CA SER A 31 7.48 7.37 5.87
C SER A 31 6.39 8.41 6.03
N GLN A 32 6.54 9.61 5.45
CA GLN A 32 5.52 10.66 5.48
C GLN A 32 4.25 10.32 4.69
N LEU A 33 4.22 9.22 3.94
CA LEU A 33 2.98 8.70 3.38
C LEU A 33 2.00 8.21 4.47
N SER A 34 2.43 8.06 5.73
CA SER A 34 1.55 7.83 6.89
C SER A 34 0.52 8.93 7.07
N GLU A 35 0.86 10.18 6.75
CA GLU A 35 -0.05 11.32 6.82
C GLU A 35 -1.16 11.25 5.74
N CYS A 36 -0.99 10.38 4.74
CA CYS A 36 -2.02 10.08 3.76
C CYS A 36 -2.96 8.97 4.26
N GLY A 37 -3.86 9.33 5.18
CA GLY A 37 -4.89 8.43 5.69
C GLY A 37 -4.34 7.23 6.46
N GLY A 38 -3.21 7.37 7.15
CA GLY A 38 -2.61 6.34 7.99
C GLY A 38 -1.83 5.26 7.23
N ALA A 39 -1.64 5.39 5.91
CA ALA A 39 -1.03 4.34 5.11
C ALA A 39 0.33 3.86 5.67
N GLY A 40 0.48 2.54 5.85
CA GLY A 40 1.71 1.94 6.37
C GLY A 40 1.78 1.78 7.90
N THR A 41 0.82 2.33 8.66
CA THR A 41 0.81 2.22 10.14
C THR A 41 0.02 1.03 10.69
N GLY A 42 -0.65 0.25 9.82
CA GLY A 42 -1.40 -0.95 10.16
C GLY A 42 -0.53 -2.20 10.09
N CYS A 43 -0.97 -3.20 9.31
CA CYS A 43 -0.25 -4.48 9.18
C CYS A 43 1.12 -4.39 8.47
N GLY A 44 1.61 -3.22 8.07
CA GLY A 44 2.94 -3.04 7.46
C GLY A 44 3.12 -3.56 6.01
N TRP A 45 2.27 -4.46 5.52
CA TRP A 45 2.36 -5.05 4.17
C TRP A 45 2.61 -4.02 3.06
N CYS A 46 1.93 -2.87 3.10
CA CYS A 46 2.02 -1.91 2.02
C CYS A 46 3.32 -1.07 2.02
N ILE A 47 4.14 -1.11 3.08
CA ILE A 47 5.31 -0.22 3.25
C ILE A 47 6.32 -0.30 2.08
N PRO A 48 6.70 -1.49 1.56
CA PRO A 48 7.61 -1.57 0.41
C PRO A 48 7.03 -0.85 -0.82
N PHE A 49 5.73 -0.95 -1.03
CA PHE A 49 5.04 -0.30 -2.14
C PHE A 49 4.89 1.22 -1.93
N LEU A 50 4.72 1.69 -0.69
CA LEU A 50 4.76 3.13 -0.38
C LEU A 50 6.13 3.74 -0.73
N LYS A 51 7.23 3.02 -0.45
CA LYS A 51 8.58 3.43 -0.86
C LYS A 51 8.71 3.48 -2.38
N GLN A 52 8.14 2.52 -3.10
CA GLN A 52 8.13 2.54 -4.56
C GLN A 52 7.30 3.70 -5.13
N ILE A 53 6.10 3.97 -4.58
CA ILE A 53 5.27 5.12 -4.98
C ILE A 53 6.00 6.44 -4.76
N HIS A 54 6.68 6.59 -3.62
CA HIS A 54 7.50 7.78 -3.34
C HIS A 54 8.58 7.95 -4.41
N ARG A 55 9.37 6.91 -4.70
CA ARG A 55 10.39 6.95 -5.76
C ARG A 55 9.79 7.17 -7.15
N GLN A 56 8.62 6.60 -7.44
CA GLN A 56 7.94 6.79 -8.71
C GLN A 56 7.63 8.27 -8.95
N VAL A 57 7.10 8.97 -7.94
CA VAL A 57 6.77 10.39 -8.08
C VAL A 57 8.01 11.29 -8.04
N MET A 58 8.97 11.01 -7.15
CA MET A 58 10.14 11.87 -6.97
C MET A 58 11.24 11.67 -8.01
N GLN A 59 11.34 10.47 -8.58
CA GLN A 59 12.47 10.03 -9.41
C GLN A 59 12.03 9.42 -10.74
N GLY A 60 10.73 9.33 -11.02
CA GLY A 60 10.21 8.75 -12.27
C GLY A 60 10.43 7.23 -12.40
N GLN A 61 10.70 6.53 -11.29
CA GLN A 61 10.95 5.08 -11.31
C GLN A 61 9.66 4.26 -11.46
N ALA A 62 9.76 3.09 -12.08
CA ALA A 62 8.64 2.15 -12.15
C ALA A 62 8.30 1.56 -10.76
N SER A 63 7.03 1.15 -10.58
CA SER A 63 6.59 0.44 -9.39
C SER A 63 6.15 -0.98 -9.76
N GLU A 64 6.42 -1.95 -8.89
CA GLU A 64 5.87 -3.32 -8.99
C GLU A 64 4.33 -3.32 -9.03
N LEU A 65 3.69 -2.28 -8.48
CA LEU A 65 2.23 -2.08 -8.57
C LEU A 65 1.73 -2.00 -10.03
N ASP A 66 2.61 -1.68 -10.98
CA ASP A 66 2.29 -1.67 -12.41
C ASP A 66 2.16 -3.09 -12.99
N ALA A 67 2.82 -4.08 -12.38
CA ALA A 67 2.90 -5.45 -12.90
C ALA A 67 2.05 -6.48 -12.13
N ILE A 68 1.65 -6.18 -10.89
CA ILE A 68 0.85 -7.08 -10.05
C ILE A 68 -0.66 -6.84 -10.22
N THR A 69 -1.48 -7.89 -10.12
CA THR A 69 -2.96 -7.75 -10.10
C THR A 69 -3.48 -7.47 -8.69
N PRO A 70 -4.68 -6.87 -8.53
CA PRO A 70 -5.26 -6.65 -7.19
C PRO A 70 -5.48 -7.94 -6.39
N ALA A 71 -5.91 -9.01 -7.08
CA ALA A 71 -6.12 -10.32 -6.49
C ALA A 71 -4.80 -10.90 -5.96
N GLU A 72 -3.74 -10.89 -6.77
CA GLU A 72 -2.41 -11.35 -6.37
C GLU A 72 -1.86 -10.53 -5.19
N TYR A 73 -2.03 -9.22 -5.22
CA TYR A 73 -1.62 -8.34 -4.12
C TYR A 73 -2.33 -8.69 -2.81
N GLN A 74 -3.63 -8.99 -2.88
CA GLN A 74 -4.43 -9.38 -1.72
C GLN A 74 -4.01 -10.76 -1.18
N THR A 75 -3.71 -11.73 -2.05
CA THR A 75 -3.19 -13.05 -1.66
C THR A 75 -1.85 -12.94 -0.95
N ARG A 76 -0.88 -12.23 -1.54
CA ARG A 76 0.45 -12.03 -0.92
C ARG A 76 0.37 -11.29 0.42
N ARG A 77 -0.57 -10.34 0.57
CA ARG A 77 -0.87 -9.70 1.86
C ARG A 77 -1.35 -10.74 2.89
N ALA A 78 -2.25 -11.63 2.50
CA ALA A 78 -2.79 -12.65 3.38
C ALA A 78 -1.69 -13.58 3.90
N GLU A 79 -0.80 -14.04 3.02
CA GLU A 79 0.37 -14.85 3.38
C GLU A 79 1.29 -14.11 4.36
N TYR A 80 1.60 -12.84 4.08
CA TYR A 80 2.41 -12.02 4.97
C TYR A 80 1.84 -11.96 6.40
N ILE A 81 0.53 -11.74 6.53
CA ILE A 81 -0.14 -11.67 7.83
C ILE A 81 -0.21 -13.04 8.51
N ARG A 82 -0.57 -14.09 7.77
CA ARG A 82 -0.63 -15.48 8.28
C ARG A 82 0.74 -15.96 8.75
N SER A 83 1.83 -15.47 8.15
CA SER A 83 3.21 -15.72 8.60
C SER A 83 3.63 -14.94 9.87
N GLY A 84 2.73 -14.18 10.48
CA GLY A 84 2.97 -13.44 11.72
C GLY A 84 3.72 -12.12 11.57
N LYS A 85 3.93 -11.62 10.34
CA LYS A 85 4.75 -10.42 10.09
C LYS A 85 4.03 -9.09 10.32
N GLY A 86 2.71 -9.10 10.50
CA GLY A 86 1.95 -7.89 10.81
C GLY A 86 0.52 -8.17 11.23
N VAL A 87 -0.05 -7.27 12.03
CA VAL A 87 -1.40 -7.41 12.59
C VAL A 87 -2.28 -6.30 12.02
N PRO A 88 -3.35 -6.63 11.26
CA PRO A 88 -4.32 -5.65 10.82
C PRO A 88 -5.06 -5.01 12.00
N PRO A 89 -5.32 -3.69 11.99
CA PRO A 89 -6.16 -3.05 12.99
C PRO A 89 -7.64 -3.46 12.81
N PRO A 90 -8.49 -3.23 13.83
CA PRO A 90 -9.94 -3.40 13.70
C PRO A 90 -10.51 -2.62 12.51
N GLY A 91 -11.44 -3.24 11.77
CA GLY A 91 -12.06 -2.65 10.59
C GLY A 91 -11.21 -2.69 9.31
N ALA A 92 -10.02 -3.29 9.33
CA ALA A 92 -9.24 -3.55 8.12
C ALA A 92 -9.98 -4.52 7.18
N GLN A 93 -9.72 -4.41 5.87
CA GLN A 93 -10.32 -5.31 4.89
C GLN A 93 -9.98 -6.78 5.22
N PRO A 94 -11.00 -7.67 5.24
CA PRO A 94 -10.82 -9.09 5.54
C PRO A 94 -9.78 -9.76 4.62
N LEU A 95 -9.11 -10.76 5.17
CA LEU A 95 -8.23 -11.61 4.37
C LEU A 95 -9.11 -12.49 3.47
N PRO A 96 -8.66 -12.80 2.24
CA PRO A 96 -9.28 -13.86 1.45
C PRO A 96 -9.21 -15.18 2.24
N GLU A 97 -10.08 -16.13 1.90
CA GLU A 97 -10.02 -17.48 2.47
C GLU A 97 -8.68 -18.16 2.12
N ALA A 98 -8.27 -19.16 2.90
CA ALA A 98 -7.17 -20.02 2.50
C ALA A 98 -7.78 -21.12 1.64
N GLU A 99 -7.31 -21.27 0.40
CA GLU A 99 -7.59 -22.46 -0.41
C GLU A 99 -6.90 -23.69 0.20
#